data_AF-A0A1G9ZT19-F1
#
_entry.id   AF-A0A1G9ZT19-F1
#
_cell.length_a   1.000
_cell.length_b   1.000
_cell.length_c   1.000
_cell.angle_alpha   90.00
_cell.angle_beta   90.00
_cell.angle_gamma   90.00
#
_symmetry.space_group_name_H-M   'P 1'
#
loop_
_entity.id
_entity.type
_entity.pdbx_description
1 polymer ?
#
loop_
_entity_poly.entity_id
_entity_poly.type
_entity_poly.pdbx_seq_one_letter_code
_entity_poly.pdbx_strand_id
1 'polypeptide(L)'
;MGLALQNDLFGNAVKPQQTESAPPEASVKYATYRELGKPVYRNSFGKVYMDPRPDIDDDAELWVTLLALADKLEPKLWEALLGFRCIGARLLPVAHSGAYVLRPHLDASGDSGFRSQEEYKAEAERWLRPHSGQFKQLLAELRKLKSKMWDAWETE
;
A
#
# COMPACT_ATOMS: atom_id res chain seq x y z
N MET A 1 -15.41 -40.29 -26.94
CA MET A 1 -14.25 -39.90 -26.12
C MET A 1 -14.10 -38.40 -26.26
N GLY A 2 -14.51 -37.66 -25.22
CA GLY A 2 -14.59 -36.20 -25.22
C GLY A 2 -13.42 -35.56 -24.49
N LEU A 3 -13.01 -34.39 -24.96
CA LEU A 3 -12.25 -33.40 -24.21
C LEU A 3 -13.22 -32.27 -23.90
N ALA A 4 -13.48 -32.03 -22.62
CA ALA A 4 -14.36 -30.98 -22.15
C ALA A 4 -13.68 -29.62 -22.32
N LEU A 5 -14.29 -28.74 -23.11
CA LEU A 5 -13.98 -27.32 -23.14
C LEU A 5 -14.63 -26.68 -21.90
N GLN A 6 -13.82 -26.07 -21.03
CA GLN A 6 -14.33 -25.18 -20.00
C GLN A 6 -14.62 -23.81 -20.63
N ASN A 7 -15.90 -23.48 -20.73
CA ASN A 7 -16.37 -22.14 -21.08
C ASN A 7 -16.53 -21.31 -19.79
N ASP A 8 -16.35 -19.99 -19.89
CA ASP A 8 -16.85 -19.08 -18.86
C ASP A 8 -18.39 -19.01 -18.88
N LEU A 9 -18.98 -18.36 -17.87
CA LEU A 9 -20.43 -18.19 -17.70
C LEU A 9 -21.13 -17.47 -18.88
N PHE A 10 -20.39 -16.93 -19.86
CA PHE A 10 -20.92 -16.17 -20.99
C PHE A 10 -20.51 -16.71 -22.37
N GLY A 11 -19.86 -17.87 -22.44
CA GLY A 11 -19.62 -18.59 -23.70
C GLY A 11 -18.52 -18.03 -24.60
N ASN A 12 -17.57 -17.27 -24.06
CA ASN A 12 -16.45 -16.76 -24.85
C ASN A 12 -15.17 -17.60 -24.67
N ALA A 13 -14.40 -17.71 -25.75
CA ALA A 13 -13.12 -18.42 -25.75
C ALA A 13 -12.05 -17.60 -24.99
N VAL A 14 -11.56 -18.15 -23.88
CA VAL A 14 -10.46 -17.55 -23.10
C VAL A 14 -9.12 -17.80 -23.80
N LYS A 15 -8.46 -16.74 -24.27
CA LYS A 15 -7.04 -16.79 -24.63
C LYS A 15 -6.17 -16.62 -23.36
N PRO A 16 -4.98 -17.23 -23.30
CA PRO A 16 -4.07 -17.06 -22.16
C PRO A 16 -3.71 -15.57 -22.01
N GLN A 17 -4.03 -14.98 -20.86
CA GLN A 17 -3.66 -13.61 -20.55
C GLN A 17 -2.14 -13.51 -20.41
N GLN A 18 -1.55 -12.73 -21.31
CA GLN A 18 -0.19 -12.24 -21.22
C GLN A 18 -0.07 -11.30 -20.02
N THR A 19 1.09 -11.31 -19.39
CA THR A 19 1.53 -10.36 -18.36
C THR A 19 1.46 -8.94 -18.91
N GLU A 20 0.37 -8.24 -18.61
CA GLU A 20 0.17 -6.87 -19.03
C GLU A 20 1.09 -5.94 -18.22
N SER A 21 2.10 -5.42 -18.90
CA SER A 21 2.99 -4.37 -18.43
C SER A 21 2.19 -3.15 -17.99
N ALA A 22 2.59 -2.56 -16.86
CA ALA A 22 1.99 -1.36 -16.30
C ALA A 22 1.85 -0.21 -17.34
N PRO A 23 0.84 0.66 -17.21
CA PRO A 23 0.62 1.77 -18.15
C PRO A 23 1.85 2.68 -18.26
N PRO A 24 2.17 3.19 -19.48
CA PRO A 24 3.40 3.93 -19.76
C PRO A 24 3.54 5.25 -18.96
N GLU A 25 2.45 5.86 -18.51
CA GLU A 25 2.52 7.08 -17.68
C GLU A 25 3.04 6.84 -16.27
N ALA A 26 2.76 5.68 -15.69
CA ALA A 26 3.27 5.33 -14.38
C ALA A 26 4.80 5.12 -14.46
N SER A 27 5.27 4.42 -15.52
CA SER A 27 6.67 4.09 -15.75
C SER A 27 7.58 5.33 -15.88
N VAL A 28 7.09 6.41 -16.50
CA VAL A 28 7.86 7.64 -16.72
C VAL A 28 8.06 8.43 -15.42
N LYS A 29 7.08 8.45 -14.50
CA LYS A 29 7.30 9.03 -13.17
C LYS A 29 8.38 8.25 -12.42
N TYR A 30 8.41 6.92 -12.49
CA TYR A 30 9.36 6.11 -11.73
C TYR A 30 10.84 6.24 -12.16
N ALA A 31 11.11 6.61 -13.42
CA ALA A 31 12.48 6.72 -13.95
C ALA A 31 13.26 7.92 -13.38
N THR A 32 12.59 9.04 -13.11
CA THR A 32 13.20 10.28 -12.58
C THR A 32 13.69 10.16 -11.13
N TYR A 33 13.28 9.15 -10.38
CA TYR A 33 13.57 9.09 -8.94
C TYR A 33 14.82 8.27 -8.55
N ARG A 34 15.35 7.42 -9.45
CA ARG A 34 16.61 6.69 -9.23
C ARG A 34 17.82 7.64 -9.15
N GLU A 35 17.70 8.81 -9.78
CA GLU A 35 18.72 9.85 -9.84
C GLU A 35 18.80 10.71 -8.56
N LEU A 36 17.80 10.63 -7.67
CA LEU A 36 17.69 11.49 -6.48
C LEU A 36 18.33 10.93 -5.21
N GLY A 37 18.97 9.75 -5.25
CA GLY A 37 19.67 9.16 -4.10
C GLY A 37 18.80 8.82 -2.88
N LYS A 38 17.46 8.77 -3.04
CA LYS A 38 16.51 8.44 -1.97
C LYS A 38 16.40 6.93 -1.75
N PRO A 39 16.12 6.47 -0.50
CA PRO A 39 15.99 5.04 -0.22
C PRO A 39 14.86 4.44 -1.04
N VAL A 40 15.21 3.36 -1.74
CA VAL A 40 14.31 2.62 -2.62
C VAL A 40 13.87 1.37 -1.88
N TYR A 41 12.60 1.29 -1.54
CA TYR A 41 12.07 0.15 -0.81
C TYR A 41 11.48 -0.86 -1.81
N ARG A 42 12.01 -2.08 -1.75
CA ARG A 42 11.47 -3.22 -2.48
C ARG A 42 10.37 -3.83 -1.62
N ASN A 43 9.14 -3.85 -2.12
CA ASN A 43 8.07 -4.56 -1.43
C ASN A 43 8.19 -6.08 -1.62
N SER A 44 7.38 -6.85 -0.89
CA SER A 44 7.30 -8.32 -0.98
C SER A 44 6.85 -8.86 -2.35
N PHE A 45 6.47 -7.98 -3.30
CA PHE A 45 6.12 -8.33 -4.68
C PHE A 45 7.22 -7.97 -5.70
N GLY A 46 8.38 -7.48 -5.25
CA GLY A 46 9.47 -7.06 -6.12
C GLY A 46 9.23 -5.74 -6.87
N LYS A 47 8.10 -5.07 -6.65
CA LYS A 47 7.86 -3.70 -7.13
C LYS A 47 8.59 -2.71 -6.22
N VAL A 48 9.16 -1.70 -6.85
CA VAL A 48 9.81 -0.58 -6.18
C VAL A 48 8.77 0.50 -5.95
N TYR A 49 8.48 0.84 -4.69
CA TYR A 49 7.78 2.08 -4.36
C TYR A 49 8.72 2.95 -3.53
N MET A 50 8.64 4.25 -3.75
CA MET A 50 9.33 5.22 -2.92
C MET A 50 8.38 5.74 -1.86
N ASP A 51 8.90 5.79 -0.64
CA ASP A 51 8.21 6.48 0.44
C ASP A 51 8.34 7.99 0.22
N PRO A 52 7.24 8.76 0.14
CA PRO A 52 7.32 10.20 0.01
C PRO A 52 7.90 10.91 1.25
N ARG A 53 8.05 10.21 2.39
CA ARG A 53 8.61 10.73 3.65
C ARG A 53 9.88 9.98 4.07
N PRO A 54 11.02 10.23 3.38
CA PRO A 54 12.30 9.63 3.75
C PRO A 54 12.83 10.12 5.11
N ASP A 55 12.26 11.20 5.65
CA ASP A 55 12.50 11.72 7.00
C ASP A 55 11.85 10.88 8.11
N ILE A 56 10.94 9.96 7.77
CA ILE A 56 10.29 9.03 8.72
C ILE A 56 10.60 7.60 8.27
N ASP A 57 11.68 7.01 8.75
CA ASP A 57 12.17 5.70 8.28
C ASP A 57 11.56 4.49 9.02
N ASP A 58 11.19 4.66 10.30
CA ASP A 58 10.68 3.61 11.20
C ASP A 58 9.61 2.69 10.59
N ASP A 59 8.72 3.23 9.76
CA ASP A 59 7.58 2.51 9.18
C ASP A 59 7.57 2.51 7.63
N ALA A 60 8.68 2.91 7.01
CA ALA A 60 8.75 3.12 5.57
C ALA A 60 8.49 1.83 4.76
N GLU A 61 9.04 0.70 5.19
CA GLU A 61 8.81 -0.60 4.55
C GLU A 61 7.34 -1.05 4.64
N LEU A 62 6.69 -0.78 5.78
CA LEU A 62 5.27 -1.08 5.98
C LEU A 62 4.41 -0.24 5.04
N TRP A 63 4.72 1.06 4.91
CA TRP A 63 4.02 1.97 4.01
C TRP A 63 4.16 1.59 2.55
N VAL A 64 5.37 1.29 2.11
CA VAL A 64 5.64 0.84 0.74
C VAL A 64 4.87 -0.45 0.42
N THR A 65 4.81 -1.37 1.38
CA THR A 65 4.04 -2.61 1.22
C THR A 65 2.52 -2.33 1.19
N LEU A 66 2.01 -1.47 2.07
CA LEU A 66 0.60 -1.09 2.11
C LEU A 66 0.16 -0.40 0.81
N LEU A 67 0.94 0.55 0.31
CA LEU A 67 0.66 1.25 -0.95
C LEU A 67 0.68 0.27 -2.12
N ALA A 68 1.61 -0.68 -2.15
CA ALA A 68 1.63 -1.71 -3.19
C ALA A 68 0.41 -2.63 -3.17
N LEU A 69 -0.13 -2.93 -1.98
CA LEU A 69 -1.38 -3.68 -1.85
C LEU A 69 -2.58 -2.83 -2.30
N ALA A 70 -2.60 -1.55 -1.93
CA ALA A 70 -3.67 -0.61 -2.30
C ALA A 70 -3.76 -0.40 -3.82
N ASP A 71 -2.62 -0.24 -4.50
CA ASP A 71 -2.50 -0.09 -5.96
C ASP A 71 -3.20 -1.23 -6.72
N LYS A 72 -3.15 -2.45 -6.17
CA LYS A 72 -3.80 -3.63 -6.76
C LYS A 72 -5.29 -3.74 -6.46
N LEU A 73 -5.73 -3.18 -5.32
CA LEU A 73 -7.08 -3.41 -4.80
C LEU A 73 -8.06 -2.29 -5.18
N GLU A 74 -7.68 -1.04 -4.97
CA GLU A 74 -8.55 0.12 -5.14
C GLU A 74 -7.70 1.39 -5.38
N PRO A 75 -7.60 1.90 -6.62
CA PRO A 75 -6.78 3.06 -6.95
C PRO A 75 -7.09 4.31 -6.13
N LYS A 76 -8.37 4.57 -5.80
CA LYS A 76 -8.73 5.73 -4.98
C LYS A 76 -8.26 5.63 -3.53
N LEU A 77 -8.25 4.42 -2.98
CA LEU A 77 -7.69 4.18 -1.66
C LEU A 77 -6.17 4.34 -1.67
N TRP A 78 -5.50 3.95 -2.76
CA TRP A 78 -4.08 4.22 -2.95
C TRP A 78 -3.77 5.72 -2.93
N GLU A 79 -4.53 6.53 -3.68
CA GLU A 79 -4.34 8.00 -3.71
C GLU A 79 -4.53 8.61 -2.33
N ALA A 80 -5.59 8.19 -1.61
CA ALA A 80 -5.83 8.63 -0.25
C ALA A 80 -4.66 8.27 0.68
N LEU A 81 -4.23 7.00 0.70
CA LEU A 81 -3.14 6.53 1.55
C LEU A 81 -1.81 7.23 1.23
N LEU A 82 -1.52 7.50 -0.04
CA LEU A 82 -0.35 8.26 -0.45
C LEU A 82 -0.40 9.68 0.13
N GLY A 83 -1.55 10.36 0.04
CA GLY A 83 -1.75 11.68 0.63
C GLY A 83 -1.53 11.68 2.14
N PHE A 84 -2.07 10.70 2.86
CA PHE A 84 -1.85 10.54 4.30
C PHE A 84 -0.37 10.36 4.63
N ARG A 85 0.36 9.53 3.86
CA ARG A 85 1.79 9.34 4.08
C ARG A 85 2.56 10.63 3.82
N CYS A 86 2.29 11.37 2.74
CA CYS A 86 2.92 12.65 2.46
C CYS A 86 2.79 13.65 3.63
N ILE A 87 1.59 13.74 4.23
CA ILE A 87 1.37 14.64 5.38
C ILE A 87 2.12 14.16 6.63
N GLY A 88 2.37 12.86 6.77
CA GLY A 88 3.17 12.29 7.86
C GLY A 88 2.43 11.25 8.68
N ALA A 89 1.36 10.66 8.16
CA ALA A 89 0.72 9.54 8.82
C ALA A 89 1.69 8.36 9.00
N ARG A 90 1.57 7.69 10.13
CA ARG A 90 2.38 6.55 10.53
C ARG A 90 1.55 5.29 10.66
N LEU A 91 2.12 4.15 10.30
CA LEU A 91 1.58 2.81 10.54
C LEU A 91 2.24 2.24 11.79
N LEU A 92 1.45 2.08 12.85
CA LEU A 92 1.92 1.54 14.11
C LEU A 92 1.32 0.16 14.36
N PRO A 93 2.11 -0.81 14.86
CA PRO A 93 1.57 -2.08 15.31
C PRO A 93 0.69 -1.87 16.54
N VAL A 94 -0.42 -2.60 16.60
CA VAL A 94 -1.29 -2.68 17.77
C VAL A 94 -0.79 -3.83 18.63
N ALA A 95 -0.33 -3.49 19.84
CA ALA A 95 0.20 -4.42 20.82
C ALA A 95 -0.69 -5.67 20.97
N HIS A 96 -0.04 -6.84 21.07
CA HIS A 96 -0.68 -8.15 21.29
C HIS A 96 -1.64 -8.67 20.21
N SER A 97 -1.96 -7.88 19.18
CA SER A 97 -2.85 -8.31 18.09
C SER A 97 -2.13 -8.56 16.76
N GLY A 98 -0.93 -7.99 16.58
CA GLY A 98 -0.22 -7.98 15.30
C GLY A 98 -0.96 -7.20 14.20
N ALA A 99 -2.06 -6.52 14.52
CA ALA A 99 -2.74 -5.61 13.60
C ALA A 99 -1.96 -4.29 13.47
N TYR A 100 -2.25 -3.52 12.43
CA TYR A 100 -1.69 -2.19 12.23
C TYR A 100 -2.78 -1.13 12.32
N VAL A 101 -2.41 0.06 12.77
CA VAL A 101 -3.29 1.23 12.84
C VAL A 101 -2.60 2.45 12.26
N LEU A 102 -3.37 3.26 11.56
CA LEU A 102 -2.92 4.55 11.06
C LEU A 102 -3.00 5.59 12.18
N ARG A 103 -1.91 6.32 12.41
CA ARG A 103 -1.82 7.43 13.39
C ARG A 103 -1.26 8.69 12.72
N PRO A 104 -1.75 9.88 13.05
CA PRO A 104 -1.15 11.11 12.57
C PRO A 104 0.21 11.34 13.24
N HIS A 105 1.15 11.90 12.50
CA HIS A 105 2.18 12.75 13.09
C HIS A 105 1.57 14.14 13.29
N LEU A 106 1.59 14.65 14.51
CA LEU A 106 1.02 15.96 14.84
C LEU A 106 2.11 17.02 14.87
N ASP A 107 1.90 18.07 14.10
CA ASP A 107 2.76 19.25 14.02
C ASP A 107 1.87 20.48 13.86
N ALA A 108 1.82 21.32 14.88
CA ALA A 108 0.93 22.48 14.92
C ALA A 108 1.22 23.51 13.81
N SER A 109 2.44 23.53 13.24
CA SER A 109 2.76 24.38 12.09
C SER A 109 2.11 23.88 10.79
N GLY A 110 1.92 22.55 10.69
CA GLY A 110 1.45 21.86 9.49
C GLY A 110 2.54 21.66 8.43
N ASP A 111 3.80 21.88 8.76
CA ASP A 111 4.91 21.78 7.82
C ASP A 111 5.33 20.31 7.60
N SER A 112 5.31 19.49 8.66
CA SER A 112 5.72 18.08 8.60
C SER A 112 4.66 17.08 9.08
N GLY A 113 3.46 17.55 9.40
CA GLY A 113 2.39 16.77 10.04
C GLY A 113 0.99 17.35 9.90
N PHE A 114 0.03 16.67 10.51
CA PHE A 114 -1.31 17.22 10.71
C PHE A 114 -1.27 18.27 11.82
N ARG A 115 -1.94 19.40 11.62
CA ARG A 115 -2.03 20.51 12.59
C ARG A 115 -2.70 20.10 13.87
N SER A 116 -3.66 19.18 13.79
CA SER A 116 -4.36 18.67 14.96
C SER A 116 -4.95 17.27 14.73
N GLN A 117 -5.36 16.67 15.84
CA GLN A 117 -6.06 15.38 15.83
C GLN A 117 -7.42 15.48 15.12
N GLU A 118 -8.06 16.64 15.17
CA GLU A 118 -9.35 16.96 14.54
C GLU A 118 -9.20 17.05 13.03
N GLU A 119 -8.15 17.70 12.53
CA GLU A 119 -7.84 17.76 11.09
C GLU A 119 -7.62 16.36 10.53
N TYR A 120 -6.78 15.55 11.19
CA TYR A 120 -6.59 14.15 10.81
C TYR A 120 -7.92 13.38 10.74
N LYS A 121 -8.79 13.56 11.73
CA LYS A 121 -10.10 12.89 11.75
C LYS A 121 -10.99 13.35 10.60
N ALA A 122 -11.01 14.65 10.28
CA ALA A 122 -11.80 15.21 9.19
C ALA A 122 -11.32 14.67 7.83
N GLU A 123 -10.01 14.63 7.60
CA GLU A 123 -9.43 14.05 6.39
C GLU A 123 -9.70 12.53 6.33
N ALA A 124 -9.60 11.81 7.45
CA ALA A 124 -9.85 10.37 7.48
C ALA A 124 -11.33 10.04 7.19
N GLU A 125 -12.24 10.85 7.71
CA GLU A 125 -13.67 10.75 7.43
C GLU A 125 -13.96 11.01 5.95
N ARG A 126 -13.28 11.99 5.35
CA ARG A 126 -13.47 12.35 3.94
C ARG A 126 -12.90 11.32 2.97
N TRP A 127 -11.68 10.84 3.23
CA TRP A 127 -10.91 10.08 2.23
C TRP A 127 -10.77 8.60 2.55
N LEU A 128 -10.74 8.19 3.83
CA LEU A 128 -10.53 6.78 4.19
C LEU A 128 -11.84 6.06 4.49
N ARG A 129 -12.83 6.74 5.10
CA ARG A 129 -14.11 6.13 5.46
C ARG A 129 -14.88 5.53 4.27
N PRO A 130 -14.94 6.16 3.08
CA PRO A 130 -15.59 5.56 1.91
C PRO A 130 -14.99 4.20 1.52
N HIS A 131 -13.72 3.96 1.88
CA HIS A 131 -12.96 2.76 1.57
C HIS A 131 -12.70 1.89 2.81
N SER A 132 -13.45 2.07 3.89
CA SER A 132 -13.16 1.44 5.18
C SER A 132 -13.15 -0.10 5.14
N GLY A 133 -13.93 -0.72 4.24
CA GLY A 133 -13.90 -2.17 4.01
C GLY A 133 -12.58 -2.62 3.37
N GLN A 134 -12.23 -1.99 2.25
CA GLN A 134 -10.97 -2.26 1.52
C GLN A 134 -9.75 -1.96 2.40
N PHE A 135 -9.79 -0.88 3.17
CA PHE A 135 -8.69 -0.52 4.05
C PHE A 135 -8.46 -1.56 5.16
N LYS A 136 -9.54 -2.08 5.78
CA LYS A 136 -9.42 -3.20 6.73
C LYS A 136 -8.84 -4.45 6.07
N GLN A 137 -9.24 -4.75 4.84
CA GLN A 137 -8.69 -5.87 4.08
C GLN A 137 -7.19 -5.69 3.82
N LEU A 138 -6.74 -4.47 3.44
CA LEU A 138 -5.32 -4.17 3.24
C LEU A 138 -4.49 -4.38 4.51
N LEU A 139 -4.97 -3.89 5.66
CA LEU A 139 -4.28 -4.07 6.93
C LEU A 139 -4.18 -5.55 7.35
N ALA A 140 -5.21 -6.33 7.05
CA ALA A 140 -5.19 -7.77 7.28
C ALA A 140 -4.19 -8.50 6.37
N GLU A 141 -4.13 -8.14 5.08
CA GLU A 141 -3.13 -8.70 4.15
C GLU A 141 -1.71 -8.30 4.52
N LEU A 142 -1.48 -7.03 4.91
CA LEU A 142 -0.20 -6.55 5.41
C LEU A 142 0.28 -7.37 6.61
N ARG A 143 -0.62 -7.64 7.57
CA ARG A 143 -0.34 -8.49 8.73
C ARG A 143 0.07 -9.90 8.33
N LYS A 144 -0.67 -10.54 7.41
CA LYS A 144 -0.36 -11.91 6.95
C LYS A 144 1.02 -11.97 6.30
N LEU A 145 1.36 -10.99 5.47
CA LEU A 145 2.67 -10.92 4.80
C LEU A 145 3.81 -10.80 5.82
N LYS A 146 3.67 -9.93 6.82
CA LYS A 146 4.68 -9.78 7.87
C LYS A 146 4.81 -11.02 8.77
N SER A 147 3.71 -11.70 9.08
CA SER A 147 3.73 -12.97 9.83
C SER A 147 4.54 -14.04 9.10
N LYS A 148 4.23 -14.29 7.82
CA LYS A 148 4.95 -15.30 6.99
C LYS A 148 6.43 -15.00 6.85
N MET A 149 6.80 -13.72 6.88
CA MET A 149 8.20 -13.33 6.80
C MET A 149 8.93 -13.70 8.10
N TRP A 150 8.31 -13.54 9.27
CA TRP A 150 8.92 -13.89 10.56
C TRP A 150 9.10 -15.41 10.73
N ASP A 151 8.12 -16.20 10.27
CA ASP A 151 8.19 -17.67 10.32
C ASP A 151 9.34 -18.24 9.46
N ALA A 152 9.78 -17.51 8.42
CA ALA A 152 10.83 -17.92 7.50
C ALA A 152 12.27 -17.69 8.02
N TRP A 153 12.45 -16.91 9.09
CA TRP A 153 13.79 -16.66 9.69
C TRP A 153 14.05 -17.47 10.96
N GLU A 154 13.05 -18.12 11.55
CA GLU A 154 13.20 -18.99 12.74
C GLU A 154 13.38 -20.48 12.38
N THR A 155 13.49 -20.82 11.09
CA THR A 155 13.61 -22.20 10.60
C THR A 155 14.98 -22.56 10.03
N GLU A 156 16.01 -21.73 10.25
CA GLU A 156 17.42 -22.03 9.93
C GLU A 156 18.30 -22.15 11.20
#